data_AF-A0A3P3ZSN0-F1
#
_entry.id   AF-A0A3P3ZSN0-F1
#
_cell.length_a   1.000
_cell.length_b   1.000
_cell.length_c   1.000
_cell.angle_alpha   90.00
_cell.angle_beta   90.00
_cell.angle_gamma   90.00
#
_symmetry.space_group_name_H-M   'P 1'
#
loop_
_entity.id
_entity.type
_entity.pdbx_description
1 polymer ?
#
loop_
_entity_poly.entity_id
_entity_poly.type
_entity_poly.pdbx_seq_one_letter_code
_entity_poly.pdbx_strand_id
1 'polypeptide(L)' 'MENRTARLSVLIDPVKKEIFEEICRLHDLTPSQVVRQMIREFIHTRGSSEQLARMPRSRLSQD' A
#
# COMPACT_ATOMS: atom_id res chain seq x y z
N MET A 1 -8.33 -17.19 -10.35
CA MET A 1 -8.24 -15.74 -10.11
C MET A 1 -6.93 -15.27 -10.68
N GLU A 2 -6.95 -14.27 -11.55
CA GLU A 2 -5.75 -13.73 -12.18
C GLU A 2 -4.80 -13.20 -11.09
N ASN A 3 -3.53 -13.59 -11.14
CA ASN A 3 -2.53 -13.43 -10.07
C ASN A 3 -2.04 -11.97 -9.98
N ARG A 4 -2.94 -11.01 -9.75
CA ARG A 4 -2.66 -9.55 -9.78
C ARG A 4 -2.05 -9.02 -8.48
N THR A 5 -1.97 -9.85 -7.44
CA THR A 5 -1.47 -9.45 -6.12
C THR A 5 -0.19 -10.19 -5.77
N ALA A 6 0.89 -9.45 -5.58
CA ALA A 6 2.14 -9.97 -5.00
C ALA A 6 2.18 -9.69 -3.50
N ARG A 7 2.79 -10.59 -2.72
CA ARG A 7 3.00 -10.41 -1.27
C ARG A 7 4.30 -9.65 -1.02
N LEU A 8 4.23 -8.59 -0.20
CA LEU A 8 5.38 -7.87 0.33
C LEU A 8 5.46 -8.13 1.84
N SER A 9 6.58 -8.70 2.30
CA SER A 9 6.87 -8.88 3.73
C SER A 9 7.90 -7.84 4.17
N VAL A 10 7.63 -7.13 5.26
CA VAL A 10 8.52 -6.10 5.82
C VAL A 10 8.74 -6.40 7.29
N LEU A 11 9.98 -6.25 7.77
CA LEU A 11 10.30 -6.27 9.18
C LEU A 11 10.16 -4.87 9.75
N ILE A 12 9.49 -4.77 10.89
CA ILE A 12 9.30 -3.52 11.62
C ILE A 12 9.49 -3.81 13.11
N ASP A 13 9.93 -2.80 13.85
CA ASP A 13 9.99 -2.84 15.31
C ASP A 13 8.62 -3.22 15.91
N PRO A 14 8.57 -4.11 16.92
CA PRO A 14 7.31 -4.62 17.47
C PRO A 14 6.44 -3.51 18.07
N VAL A 15 7.03 -2.53 18.76
CA VAL A 15 6.27 -1.43 19.36
C VAL A 15 5.66 -0.54 18.27
N LYS A 16 6.42 -0.27 17.20
CA LYS A 16 5.88 0.47 16.05
C LYS A 16 4.75 -0.28 15.35
N LYS A 17 4.84 -1.62 15.26
CA LYS A 17 3.75 -2.45 14.70
C LYS A 17 2.49 -2.31 15.52
N GLU A 18 2.59 -2.41 16.85
CA GLU A 18 1.44 -2.30 17.74
C GLU A 18 0.73 -0.95 17.61
N ILE A 19 1.50 0.14 17.68
CA ILE A 19 0.98 1.51 17.51
C ILE A 19 0.33 1.68 16.13
N PHE A 20 0.97 1.19 15.07
CA PHE A 20 0.44 1.27 13.72
C PHE A 20 -0.90 0.52 13.57
N GLU A 21 -0.98 -0.68 14.14
CA GLU A 21 -2.20 -1.49 14.13
C GLU A 21 -3.31 -0.86 14.98
N GLU A 22 -2.98 -0.21 16.10
CA GLU A 22 -3.93 0.55 16.91
C GLU A 22 -4.51 1.75 16.13
N ILE A 23 -3.66 2.56 15.52
CA ILE A 23 -4.10 3.69 14.68
C ILE A 23 -5.01 3.19 13.55
N CYS A 24 -4.62 2.11 12.86
CA CYS A 24 -5.46 1.52 11.80
C CYS A 24 -6.85 1.12 12.32
N ARG A 25 -6.93 0.45 13.48
CA ARG A 25 -8.21 0.04 14.09
C ARG A 25 -9.08 1.23 14.47
N LEU A 26 -8.50 2.31 15.02
CA LEU A 26 -9.24 3.51 15.42
C LEU A 26 -9.92 4.23 14.23
N HIS A 27 -9.43 3.98 13.01
CA HIS A 27 -9.93 4.58 11.79
C HIS A 27 -10.68 3.59 10.87
N ASP A 28 -11.03 2.39 11.36
CA ASP A 28 -11.68 1.33 10.58
C ASP A 28 -10.89 0.92 9.31
N LEU A 29 -9.56 0.95 9.40
CA LEU A 29 -8.65 0.59 8.31
C LEU A 29 -7.85 -0.67 8.64
N THR A 30 -7.44 -1.39 7.61
CA THR A 30 -6.47 -2.48 7.74
C THR A 30 -5.05 -1.96 7.47
N PRO A 31 -4.02 -2.50 8.14
CA PRO A 31 -2.61 -2.19 7.87
C PRO A 31 -2.24 -2.26 6.38
N SER A 32 -2.80 -3.26 5.67
CA SER A 32 -2.55 -3.44 4.23
C SER A 32 -3.14 -2.32 3.37
N GLN A 33 -4.30 -1.76 3.72
CA GLN A 33 -4.88 -0.62 2.99
C GLN A 33 -4.00 0.62 3.15
N VAL A 34 -3.57 0.91 4.38
CA VAL A 34 -2.72 2.06 4.67
C VAL A 34 -1.35 1.93 4.01
N VAL A 35 -0.69 0.77 4.11
CA VAL A 35 0.62 0.53 3.47
C VAL A 35 0.52 0.64 1.95
N ARG A 36 -0.55 0.12 1.32
CA ARG A 36 -0.76 0.28 -0.12
C ARG A 36 -0.92 1.74 -0.54
N GLN A 37 -1.62 2.53 0.26
CA GLN A 37 -1.77 3.96 0.02
C GLN A 37 -0.42 4.68 0.13
N MET A 38 0.35 4.42 1.20
CA MET A 38 1.70 4.96 1.39
C MET A 38 2.64 4.60 0.23
N ILE A 39 2.63 3.34 -0.22
CA ILE A 39 3.43 2.90 -1.38
C ILE A 39 3.01 3.66 -2.63
N ARG A 40 1.70 3.79 -2.89
CA ARG A 40 1.18 4.51 -4.05
C ARG A 40 1.62 5.97 -4.03
N GLU A 41 1.44 6.68 -2.93
CA GLU A 41 1.83 8.08 -2.76
C GLU A 41 3.34 8.28 -2.89
N PHE A 42 4.13 7.38 -2.31
CA PHE A 42 5.58 7.41 -2.42
C PHE A 42 6.04 7.28 -3.87
N ILE A 43 5.48 6.33 -4.62
CA ILE A 43 5.77 6.14 -6.05
C ILE A 43 5.34 7.38 -6.85
N HIS A 44 4.16 7.94 -6.61
CA HIS A 44 3.71 9.15 -7.33
C HIS A 44 4.60 10.36 -7.05
N THR A 45 5.07 10.51 -5.82
CA THR A 45 5.87 11.66 -5.39
C THR A 45 7.33 11.56 -5.84
N ARG A 46 7.88 10.34 -5.94
CA ARG A 46 9.32 10.11 -6.17
C ARG A 46 9.66 9.41 -7.47
N GLY A 47 8.68 8.82 -8.15
CA GLY A 47 8.88 8.07 -9.38
C GLY A 47 9.22 8.96 -10.57
N SER A 48 10.09 8.50 -11.45
CA SER A 48 10.33 9.14 -12.74
C SER A 48 9.14 8.92 -13.69
N SER A 49 9.02 9.76 -14.72
CA SER A 49 7.97 9.62 -15.75
C SER A 49 7.95 8.22 -16.38
N GLU A 50 9.13 7.62 -16.61
CA GLU A 50 9.25 6.25 -17.14
C GLU A 50 8.75 5.20 -16.15
N GLN A 51 9.05 5.35 -14.85
CA GLN A 51 8.58 4.43 -13.82
C GLN A 51 7.06 4.48 -13.66
N LEU A 52 6.49 5.69 -13.67
CA LEU A 52 5.05 5.91 -13.58
C LEU A 52 4.31 5.37 -14.82
N ALA A 53 4.91 5.49 -16.01
CA ALA A 53 4.34 4.93 -17.25
C ALA A 53 4.18 3.40 -17.22
N ARG A 54 4.94 2.69 -16.37
CA ARG A 54 4.81 1.24 -16.16
C ARG A 54 3.70 0.85 -15.20
N MET A 55 3.13 1.80 -14.45
CA MET A 55 2.05 1.48 -13.52
C MET A 55 0.82 1.01 -14.31
N PRO A 56 0.16 -0.08 -13.87
CA PRO A 56 -1.05 -0.55 -14.52
C PRO A 56 -2.10 0.57 -14.44
N ARG A 57 -2.68 0.94 -15.60
CA ARG A 57 -3.79 1.89 -15.62
C ARG A 57 -4.96 1.28 -14.85
N SER A 58 -5.20 1.84 -13.66
CA SER A 58 -6.34 1.50 -12.81
C SER A 58 -7.63 1.54 -13.63
N ARG A 59 -8.22 0.37 -13.93
CA ARG A 59 -9.67 0.32 -14.14
C ARG A 59 -10.28 0.54 -12.76
N LEU A 60 -10.70 1.77 -12.49
CA LEU A 60 -11.57 2.10 -11.37
C LEU A 60 -12.91 1.37 -11.60
N SER A 61 -13.02 0.13 -11.14
CA SER A 61 -14.28 -0.54 -10.79
C SER A 61 -14.02 -1.96 -10.28
N GLN A 62 -14.72 -2.31 -9.21
CA GLN A 62 -14.84 -3.63 -8.58
C GLN A 62 -13.71 -3.98 -7.59
N ASP A 63 -13.84 -3.49 -6.37
CA ASP A 63 -14.48 -4.22 -5.27
C ASP A 63 -15.10 -3.24 -4.25
#